data_AF-A0A1W4XMF9-F1
#
_entry.id   AF-A0A1W4XMF9-F1
#
_cell.length_a   1.000
_cell.length_b   1.000
_cell.length_c   1.000
_cell.angle_alpha   90.00
_cell.angle_beta   90.00
_cell.angle_gamma   90.00
#
_symmetry.space_group_name_H-M   'P 1'
#
loop_
_entity.id
_entity.type
_entity.pdbx_description
1 polymer ?
#
loop_
_entity_poly.entity_id
_entity_poly.type
_entity_poly.pdbx_seq_one_letter_code
_entity_poly.pdbx_strand_id
1 'polypeptide(L)'
;MDPNLVFGNLEFAVESVPATPVVTTEQARLLFLHTHTWLKRVRLYYTLRDFPLQYVNGVLDLSELYRYLAFYEPDLESMYNVQKRRGDALETLSGILKEVRPQCYLAVNIEIIRELAEVQIELLSLNLKKLYASQDTKQQEGEDVIKRKIDAVSDIHQRLGSVETYFYARPKATERAVDGEPSDNEVMTGYDTEGDATAVDVPVRDVVNVEQEEKNQKEAEEVTENDCCEDLKNETTNS
;
A
#
# COMPACT_ATOMS: atom_id res chain seq x y z
N MET A 1 -12.26 7.77 -25.34
CA MET A 1 -13.21 8.83 -25.72
C MET A 1 -13.49 8.64 -27.20
N ASP A 2 -14.72 8.28 -27.54
CA ASP A 2 -15.14 8.06 -28.92
C ASP A 2 -15.11 9.37 -29.73
N PRO A 3 -14.57 9.38 -30.96
CA PRO A 3 -14.37 10.59 -31.75
C PRO A 3 -15.65 11.14 -32.42
N ASN A 4 -16.84 10.62 -32.10
CA ASN A 4 -18.08 10.90 -32.85
C ASN A 4 -19.27 11.34 -31.98
N LEU A 5 -19.06 12.30 -31.08
CA LEU A 5 -20.16 13.10 -30.51
C LEU A 5 -20.17 14.47 -31.19
N VAL A 6 -20.74 14.52 -32.39
CA VAL A 6 -20.99 15.79 -33.11
C VAL A 6 -22.41 16.24 -32.78
N PHE A 7 -22.53 17.23 -31.88
CA PHE A 7 -23.81 17.90 -31.62
C PHE A 7 -24.06 18.91 -32.75
N GLY A 8 -24.57 18.42 -33.87
CA GLY A 8 -24.87 19.26 -35.04
C GLY A 8 -26.07 20.16 -34.75
N ASN A 9 -25.82 21.37 -34.22
CA ASN A 9 -26.71 22.54 -34.13
C ASN A 9 -26.92 23.11 -32.71
N LEU A 10 -26.12 22.72 -31.71
CA LEU A 10 -26.09 23.43 -30.42
C LEU A 10 -24.81 24.28 -30.37
N GLU A 11 -24.86 25.50 -30.90
CA GLU A 11 -23.84 26.53 -30.65
C GLU A 11 -23.97 26.99 -29.20
N PHE A 12 -23.56 26.14 -28.25
CA PHE A 12 -23.21 26.60 -26.93
C PHE A 12 -21.83 27.25 -27.05
N ALA A 13 -21.80 28.57 -27.23
CA ALA A 13 -20.63 29.33 -26.87
C ALA A 13 -20.46 29.14 -25.36
N VAL A 14 -19.60 28.20 -24.96
CA VAL A 14 -19.15 28.11 -23.58
C VAL A 14 -18.46 29.45 -23.33
N GLU A 15 -19.16 30.34 -22.63
CA GLU A 15 -18.61 31.61 -22.19
C GLU A 15 -17.26 31.29 -21.56
N SER A 16 -16.18 31.90 -22.06
CA SER A 16 -14.83 31.61 -21.62
C SER A 16 -14.78 31.91 -20.13
N VAL A 17 -14.93 30.86 -19.31
CA VAL A 17 -14.82 30.99 -17.87
C VAL A 17 -13.40 31.50 -17.65
N PRO A 18 -13.18 32.65 -16.99
CA PRO A 18 -11.86 33.21 -16.76
C PRO A 18 -11.07 32.40 -15.71
N ALA A 19 -11.31 31.10 -15.63
CA ALA A 19 -10.65 30.16 -14.75
C ALA A 19 -9.62 29.38 -15.57
N THR A 20 -8.35 29.60 -15.25
CA THR A 20 -7.26 28.76 -15.74
C THR A 20 -7.41 27.34 -15.18
N PRO A 21 -7.28 26.28 -15.99
CA PRO A 21 -7.33 24.92 -15.48
C PRO A 21 -6.19 24.67 -14.48
N VAL A 22 -6.46 23.86 -13.46
CA VAL A 22 -5.46 23.44 -12.48
C VAL A 22 -4.56 22.38 -13.14
N VAL A 23 -3.27 22.66 -13.24
CA VAL A 23 -2.29 21.75 -13.86
C VAL A 23 -1.30 21.22 -12.84
N THR A 24 -0.98 22.02 -11.81
CA THR A 24 0.03 21.66 -10.82
C THR A 24 -0.59 21.28 -9.49
N THR A 25 0.08 20.39 -8.75
CA THR A 25 -0.29 20.03 -7.38
C THR A 25 -0.36 21.26 -6.46
N GLU A 26 0.54 22.23 -6.64
CA GLU A 26 0.55 23.46 -5.85
C GLU A 26 -0.72 24.30 -6.07
N GLN A 27 -1.14 24.46 -7.34
CA GLN A 27 -2.40 25.14 -7.67
C GLN A 27 -3.60 24.40 -7.05
N ALA A 28 -3.62 23.07 -7.11
CA ALA A 28 -4.68 22.26 -6.50
C ALA A 28 -4.74 22.46 -4.98
N ARG A 29 -3.59 22.46 -4.29
CA ARG A 29 -3.50 22.69 -2.84
C ARG A 29 -3.93 24.11 -2.45
N LEU A 30 -3.57 25.13 -3.24
CA LEU A 30 -4.00 26.51 -3.01
C LEU A 30 -5.52 26.65 -3.16
N LEU A 31 -6.09 26.08 -4.22
CA LEU A 31 -7.54 26.06 -4.45
C LEU A 31 -8.25 25.29 -3.33
N PHE A 32 -7.73 24.13 -2.95
CA PHE A 32 -8.24 23.35 -1.82
C PHE A 32 -8.27 24.19 -0.54
N LEU A 33 -7.18 24.86 -0.20
CA LEU A 33 -7.10 25.68 1.01
C LEU A 33 -8.11 26.84 0.98
N HIS A 34 -8.26 27.49 -0.17
CA HIS A 34 -9.23 28.56 -0.37
C HIS A 34 -10.66 28.07 -0.16
N THR A 35 -11.05 27.02 -0.89
CA THR A 35 -12.41 26.45 -0.81
C THR A 35 -12.71 25.86 0.56
N HIS A 36 -11.74 25.15 1.17
CA HIS A 36 -11.86 24.60 2.51
C HIS A 36 -12.08 25.70 3.57
N THR A 37 -11.50 26.88 3.40
CA THR A 37 -11.74 28.03 4.30
C THR A 37 -13.20 28.48 4.24
N TRP A 38 -13.82 28.48 3.06
CA TRP A 38 -15.24 28.78 2.91
C TRP A 38 -16.13 27.65 3.45
N LEU A 39 -15.79 26.39 3.19
CA LEU A 39 -16.53 25.25 3.75
C LEU A 39 -16.51 25.23 5.27
N LYS A 40 -15.41 25.65 5.91
CA LYS A 40 -15.36 25.87 7.37
C LYS A 40 -16.39 26.90 7.83
N ARG A 41 -16.53 28.01 7.10
CA ARG A 41 -17.52 29.06 7.42
C ARG A 41 -18.95 28.55 7.22
N VAL A 42 -19.20 27.80 6.14
CA VAL A 42 -20.48 27.14 5.86
C VAL A 42 -20.88 26.23 7.03
N ARG A 43 -19.95 25.41 7.54
CA ARG A 43 -20.20 24.52 8.68
C ARG A 43 -20.39 25.22 10.02
N LEU A 44 -19.89 26.44 10.18
CA LEU A 44 -20.13 27.27 11.37
C LEU A 44 -21.48 27.99 11.30
N TYR A 45 -21.90 28.36 10.09
CA TYR A 45 -23.14 29.10 9.88
C TYR A 45 -24.36 28.18 9.85
N TYR A 46 -24.31 27.10 9.07
CA TYR A 46 -25.37 26.11 9.04
C TYR A 46 -25.19 25.14 10.20
N THR A 47 -26.25 24.93 10.97
CA THR A 47 -26.28 23.96 12.06
C THR A 47 -27.23 22.82 11.69
N LEU A 48 -27.02 21.63 12.26
CA LEU A 48 -27.97 20.52 12.10
C LEU A 48 -29.36 20.78 12.67
N ARG A 49 -29.49 21.79 13.54
CA ARG A 49 -30.77 22.20 14.14
C ARG A 49 -31.57 23.05 13.17
N ASP A 50 -30.95 24.07 12.60
CA ASP A 50 -31.64 25.11 11.84
C ASP A 50 -31.66 24.80 10.34
N PHE A 51 -30.54 24.29 9.81
CA PHE A 51 -30.32 24.06 8.37
C PHE A 51 -29.64 22.71 8.11
N PRO A 52 -30.31 21.59 8.44
CA PRO A 52 -29.69 20.27 8.40
C PRO A 52 -29.23 19.84 7.01
N LEU A 53 -30.01 20.12 5.97
CA LEU A 53 -29.65 19.73 4.60
C LEU A 53 -28.44 20.51 4.10
N GLN A 54 -28.36 21.80 4.40
CA GLN A 54 -27.22 22.64 4.02
C GLN A 54 -25.95 22.23 4.77
N TYR A 55 -26.09 21.84 6.04
CA TYR A 55 -24.97 21.28 6.80
C TYR A 55 -24.45 19.98 6.17
N VAL A 56 -25.35 19.04 5.86
CA VAL A 56 -25.02 17.76 5.21
C VAL A 56 -24.32 18.01 3.87
N ASN A 57 -24.91 18.85 3.02
CA ASN A 57 -24.35 19.17 1.71
C ASN A 57 -22.96 19.78 1.84
N GLY A 58 -22.73 20.69 2.80
CA GLY A 58 -21.40 21.25 3.03
C GLY A 58 -20.34 20.23 3.45
N VAL A 59 -20.74 19.11 4.08
CA VAL A 59 -19.82 18.00 4.39
C VAL A 59 -19.63 17.08 3.18
N LEU A 60 -20.66 16.84 2.36
CA LEU A 60 -20.52 16.11 1.10
C LEU A 60 -19.64 16.87 0.10
N ASP A 61 -19.80 18.18 -0.03
CA ASP A 61 -18.93 19.05 -0.83
C ASP A 61 -17.47 18.98 -0.33
N LEU A 62 -17.28 18.87 1.00
CA LEU A 62 -15.95 18.67 1.58
C LEU A 62 -15.36 17.30 1.21
N SER A 63 -16.18 16.25 1.17
CA SER A 63 -15.76 14.92 0.69
C SER A 63 -15.29 14.97 -0.77
N GLU A 64 -16.07 15.62 -1.65
CA GLU A 64 -15.67 15.80 -3.05
C GLU A 64 -14.37 16.60 -3.18
N LEU A 65 -14.22 17.66 -2.38
CA LEU A 65 -13.02 18.47 -2.38
C LEU A 65 -11.77 17.65 -2.03
N TYR A 66 -11.87 16.74 -1.04
CA TYR A 66 -10.77 15.81 -0.74
C TYR A 66 -10.52 14.83 -1.88
N ARG A 67 -11.56 14.30 -2.53
CA ARG A 67 -11.41 13.41 -3.70
C ARG A 67 -10.63 14.10 -4.82
N TYR A 68 -10.94 15.37 -5.11
CA TYR A 68 -10.20 16.13 -6.12
C TYR A 68 -8.76 16.41 -5.70
N LEU A 69 -8.51 16.73 -4.42
CA LEU A 69 -7.14 16.93 -3.95
C LEU A 69 -6.30 15.65 -4.07
N ALA A 70 -6.87 14.49 -3.68
CA ALA A 70 -6.18 13.20 -3.73
C ALA A 70 -5.68 12.87 -5.14
N PHE A 71 -6.40 13.29 -6.18
CA PHE A 71 -5.98 13.10 -7.58
C PHE A 71 -4.69 13.84 -7.94
N TYR A 72 -4.44 15.01 -7.35
CA TYR A 72 -3.25 15.83 -7.64
C TYR A 72 -2.05 15.52 -6.74
N GLU A 73 -2.21 14.69 -5.71
CA GLU A 73 -1.11 14.34 -4.81
C GLU A 73 -0.08 13.45 -5.52
N PRO A 74 1.23 13.75 -5.43
CA PRO A 74 2.25 13.10 -6.25
C PRO A 74 2.66 11.73 -5.70
N ASP A 75 2.55 11.54 -4.39
CA ASP A 75 3.02 10.36 -3.69
C ASP A 75 1.86 9.55 -3.10
N LEU A 76 2.02 8.22 -3.08
CA LEU A 76 0.99 7.30 -2.61
C LEU A 76 0.63 7.50 -1.13
N GLU A 77 1.54 8.07 -0.33
CA GLU A 77 1.32 8.33 1.09
C GLU A 77 0.44 9.56 1.30
N SER A 78 0.71 10.66 0.61
CA SER A 78 -0.13 11.87 0.59
C SER A 78 -1.50 11.57 0.01
N MET A 79 -1.60 10.83 -1.11
CA MET A 79 -2.89 10.38 -1.65
C MET A 79 -3.69 9.60 -0.59
N TYR A 80 -3.04 8.66 0.10
CA TYR A 80 -3.67 7.86 1.14
C TYR A 80 -4.15 8.71 2.31
N ASN A 81 -3.32 9.65 2.78
CA ASN A 81 -3.66 10.54 3.89
C ASN A 81 -4.83 11.46 3.54
N VAL A 82 -4.87 12.02 2.33
CA VAL A 82 -6.02 12.83 1.88
C VAL A 82 -7.29 11.99 1.83
N GLN A 83 -7.20 10.77 1.30
CA GLN A 83 -8.36 9.88 1.19
C GLN A 83 -8.85 9.36 2.55
N LYS A 84 -7.94 9.14 3.50
CA LYS A 84 -8.29 8.84 4.88
C LYS A 84 -9.07 9.99 5.51
N ARG A 85 -8.62 11.23 5.33
CA ARG A 85 -9.34 12.43 5.83
C ARG A 85 -10.72 12.60 5.21
N ARG A 86 -10.91 12.20 3.94
CA ARG A 86 -12.24 12.10 3.30
C ARG A 86 -13.13 11.12 4.06
N GLY A 87 -12.60 9.92 4.36
CA GLY A 87 -13.28 8.91 5.18
C GLY A 87 -13.67 9.43 6.56
N ASP A 88 -12.72 10.00 7.30
CA ASP A 88 -12.96 10.54 8.65
C ASP A 88 -14.09 11.59 8.67
N ALA A 89 -14.16 12.46 7.64
CA ALA A 89 -15.20 13.48 7.53
C ALA A 89 -16.60 12.88 7.30
N LEU A 90 -16.69 11.85 6.45
CA LEU A 90 -17.93 11.13 6.18
C LEU A 90 -18.39 10.27 7.36
N GLU A 91 -17.45 9.63 8.06
CA GLU A 91 -17.73 8.85 9.28
C GLU A 91 -18.26 9.75 10.39
N THR A 92 -17.63 10.93 10.57
CA THR A 92 -18.11 11.94 11.53
C THR A 92 -19.56 12.34 11.23
N LEU A 93 -19.88 12.61 9.96
CA LEU A 93 -21.25 12.94 9.56
C LEU A 93 -22.22 11.78 9.81
N SER A 94 -21.83 10.55 9.43
CA SER A 94 -22.60 9.33 9.65
C SER A 94 -22.92 9.11 11.13
N GLY A 95 -21.94 9.31 12.01
CA GLY A 95 -22.11 9.21 13.46
C GLY A 95 -23.14 10.21 13.97
N ILE A 96 -23.00 11.49 13.61
CA ILE A 96 -23.91 12.55 14.07
C ILE A 96 -25.35 12.31 13.57
N LEU A 97 -25.53 11.89 12.31
CA LEU A 97 -26.88 11.65 11.76
C LEU A 97 -27.59 10.45 12.40
N LYS A 98 -26.84 9.43 12.85
CA LYS A 98 -27.39 8.29 13.60
C LYS A 98 -27.90 8.69 14.98
N GLU A 99 -27.21 9.62 15.66
CA GLU A 99 -27.59 10.10 16.99
C GLU A 99 -28.82 11.03 16.97
N VAL A 100 -28.93 11.90 15.95
CA VAL A 100 -29.99 12.91 15.92
C VAL A 100 -31.34 12.28 15.56
N ARG A 101 -31.51 11.75 14.34
CA ARG A 101 -32.78 11.16 13.84
C ARG A 101 -32.54 10.26 12.61
N PRO A 102 -32.26 8.96 12.80
CA PRO A 102 -31.84 8.09 11.69
C PRO A 102 -32.91 7.92 10.60
N GLN A 103 -34.20 7.92 10.96
CA GLN A 103 -35.31 7.73 10.00
C GLN A 103 -35.55 8.93 9.08
N CYS A 104 -35.16 10.14 9.50
CA CYS A 104 -35.36 11.36 8.70
C CYS A 104 -34.28 11.56 7.63
N TYR A 105 -33.15 10.86 7.72
CA TYR A 105 -32.00 11.02 6.84
C TYR A 105 -31.65 9.74 6.07
N LEU A 106 -32.62 8.84 5.85
CA LEU A 106 -32.35 7.55 5.22
C LEU A 106 -31.70 7.68 3.83
N ALA A 107 -32.19 8.60 2.99
CA ALA A 107 -31.62 8.85 1.67
C ALA A 107 -30.17 9.36 1.75
N VAL A 108 -29.92 10.34 2.63
CA VAL A 108 -28.59 10.88 2.91
C VAL A 108 -27.65 9.79 3.46
N ASN A 109 -28.15 8.91 4.32
CA ASN A 109 -27.35 7.81 4.87
C ASN A 109 -26.94 6.81 3.77
N ILE A 110 -27.81 6.53 2.80
CA ILE A 110 -27.47 5.70 1.64
C ILE A 110 -26.36 6.36 0.82
N GLU A 111 -26.45 7.68 0.59
CA GLU A 111 -25.40 8.44 -0.10
C GLU A 111 -24.08 8.40 0.66
N ILE A 112 -24.09 8.62 1.97
CA ILE A 112 -22.88 8.55 2.82
C ILE A 112 -22.27 7.14 2.77
N ILE A 113 -23.08 6.08 2.84
CA ILE A 113 -22.58 4.70 2.75
C ILE A 113 -21.95 4.44 1.39
N ARG A 114 -22.57 4.91 0.31
CA ARG A 114 -22.00 4.81 -1.05
C ARG A 114 -20.64 5.52 -1.13
N GLU A 115 -20.56 6.76 -0.64
CA GLU A 115 -19.32 7.54 -0.63
C GLU A 115 -18.23 6.88 0.23
N LEU A 116 -18.57 6.33 1.40
CA LEU A 116 -17.63 5.57 2.23
C LEU A 116 -17.13 4.32 1.52
N ALA A 117 -17.99 3.59 0.82
CA ALA A 117 -17.58 2.42 0.04
C ALA A 117 -16.56 2.80 -1.05
N GLU A 118 -16.79 3.92 -1.75
CA GLU A 118 -15.81 4.45 -2.73
C GLU A 118 -14.47 4.79 -2.05
N VAL A 119 -14.50 5.45 -0.89
CA VAL A 119 -13.29 5.74 -0.12
C VAL A 119 -12.50 4.47 0.20
N GLN A 120 -13.17 3.42 0.65
CA GLN A 120 -12.52 2.15 0.99
C GLN A 120 -11.91 1.45 -0.25
N ILE A 121 -12.60 1.50 -1.39
CA ILE A 121 -12.09 0.96 -2.66
C ILE A 121 -10.81 1.71 -3.08
N GLU A 122 -10.81 3.04 -2.96
CA GLU A 122 -9.64 3.86 -3.29
C GLU A 122 -8.47 3.59 -2.33
N LEU A 123 -8.71 3.50 -1.02
CA LEU A 123 -7.69 3.18 -0.01
C LEU A 123 -7.09 1.78 -0.25
N LEU A 124 -7.93 0.78 -0.52
CA LEU A 124 -7.46 -0.56 -0.88
C LEU A 124 -6.59 -0.53 -2.13
N SER A 125 -7.02 0.20 -3.16
CA SER A 125 -6.25 0.36 -4.40
C SER A 125 -4.88 1.00 -4.16
N LEU A 126 -4.79 1.99 -3.27
CA LEU A 126 -3.52 2.60 -2.88
C LEU A 126 -2.63 1.63 -2.09
N ASN A 127 -3.21 0.86 -1.15
CA ASN A 127 -2.48 -0.15 -0.40
C ASN A 127 -1.90 -1.24 -1.31
N LEU A 128 -2.68 -1.73 -2.28
CA LEU A 128 -2.21 -2.68 -3.28
C LEU A 128 -1.05 -2.10 -4.11
N LYS A 129 -1.16 -0.85 -4.57
CA LYS A 129 -0.06 -0.16 -5.28
C LYS A 129 1.22 -0.09 -4.44
N LYS A 130 1.11 0.22 -3.14
CA LYS A 130 2.25 0.24 -2.22
C LYS A 130 2.90 -1.15 -2.07
N LEU A 131 2.08 -2.20 -1.95
CA LEU A 131 2.56 -3.58 -1.83
C LEU A 131 3.30 -4.05 -3.08
N TYR A 132 2.75 -3.80 -4.28
CA TYR A 132 3.39 -4.18 -5.53
C TYR A 132 4.69 -3.40 -5.77
N ALA A 133 4.70 -2.10 -5.52
CA ALA A 133 5.92 -1.29 -5.62
C ALA A 133 7.04 -1.83 -4.71
N SER A 134 6.67 -2.29 -3.50
CA SER A 134 7.61 -2.89 -2.55
C SER A 134 8.11 -4.27 -2.97
N GLN A 135 7.30 -5.03 -3.73
CA GLN A 135 7.71 -6.32 -4.30
C GLN A 135 8.69 -6.12 -5.45
N ASP A 136 8.43 -5.14 -6.31
CA ASP A 136 9.32 -4.81 -7.43
C ASP A 136 10.71 -4.40 -6.95
N THR A 137 10.81 -3.62 -5.86
CA THR A 137 12.12 -3.26 -5.28
C THR A 137 12.88 -4.50 -4.79
N LYS A 138 12.20 -5.42 -4.09
CA LYS A 138 12.82 -6.65 -3.58
C LYS A 138 13.24 -7.59 -4.71
N GLN A 139 12.45 -7.67 -5.79
CA GLN A 139 12.79 -8.46 -6.96
C GLN A 139 14.00 -7.86 -7.71
N GLN A 140 14.06 -6.54 -7.87
CA GLN A 140 15.21 -5.85 -8.46
C GLN A 140 16.48 -6.05 -7.63
N GLU A 141 16.41 -5.96 -6.30
CA GLU A 141 17.55 -6.25 -5.43
C GLU A 141 18.05 -7.70 -5.61
N GLY A 142 17.13 -8.66 -5.71
CA GLY A 142 17.46 -10.05 -6.00
C GLY A 142 18.11 -10.22 -7.37
N GLU A 143 17.58 -9.57 -8.40
CA GLU A 143 18.10 -9.60 -9.77
C GLU A 143 19.49 -8.97 -9.87
N ASP A 144 19.73 -7.85 -9.18
CA ASP A 144 21.02 -7.16 -9.13
C ASP A 144 22.10 -8.03 -8.45
N VAL A 145 21.72 -8.75 -7.40
CA VAL A 145 22.62 -9.71 -6.75
C VAL A 145 22.97 -10.87 -7.69
N ILE A 146 22.00 -11.37 -8.45
CA ILE A 146 22.22 -12.41 -9.46
C ILE A 146 23.14 -11.88 -10.58
N LYS A 147 22.89 -10.68 -11.11
CA LYS A 147 23.75 -10.03 -12.13
C LYS A 147 25.18 -9.89 -11.66
N ARG A 148 25.41 -9.37 -10.45
CA ARG A 148 26.77 -9.24 -9.89
C ARG A 148 27.49 -10.59 -9.77
N LYS A 149 26.79 -11.66 -9.40
CA LYS A 149 27.36 -13.01 -9.34
C LYS A 149 27.74 -13.51 -10.74
N ILE A 150 26.88 -13.28 -11.74
CA ILE A 150 27.14 -13.65 -13.13
C ILE A 150 28.35 -12.87 -13.68
N ASP A 151 28.42 -11.56 -13.44
CA ASP A 151 29.54 -10.71 -13.88
C ASP A 151 30.86 -11.17 -13.25
N ALA A 152 30.85 -11.49 -11.95
CA ALA A 152 32.03 -12.01 -11.26
C ALA A 152 32.49 -13.37 -11.83
N VAL A 153 31.55 -14.28 -12.12
CA VAL A 153 31.86 -15.58 -12.76
C VAL A 153 32.41 -15.37 -14.17
N SER A 154 31.87 -14.42 -14.93
CA SER A 154 32.36 -14.06 -16.25
C SER A 154 33.80 -13.51 -16.21
N ASP A 155 34.12 -12.62 -15.25
CA ASP A 155 35.49 -12.12 -15.03
C ASP A 155 36.45 -13.26 -14.68
N ILE A 156 36.05 -14.18 -13.80
CA ILE A 156 36.85 -15.36 -13.46
C ILE A 156 37.11 -16.20 -14.71
N HIS A 157 36.08 -16.47 -15.53
CA HIS A 157 36.22 -17.25 -16.75
C HIS A 157 37.17 -16.56 -17.75
N GLN A 158 37.06 -15.24 -17.92
CA GLN A 158 37.94 -14.47 -18.80
C GLN A 158 39.40 -14.55 -18.33
N ARG A 159 39.64 -14.43 -17.02
CA ARG A 159 40.98 -14.59 -16.42
C ARG A 159 41.50 -16.01 -16.61
N LEU A 160 40.68 -17.04 -16.42
CA LEU A 160 41.09 -18.43 -16.61
C LEU A 160 41.56 -18.68 -18.05
N GLY A 161 40.82 -18.18 -19.06
CA GLY A 161 41.23 -18.29 -20.46
C GLY A 161 42.55 -17.56 -20.78
N SER A 162 42.82 -16.44 -20.09
CA SER A 162 44.12 -15.75 -20.21
C SER A 162 45.28 -16.55 -19.58
N VAL A 163 45.02 -17.33 -18.54
CA VAL A 163 46.01 -18.21 -17.91
C VAL A 163 46.25 -19.43 -18.79
N GLU A 164 45.20 -20.02 -19.34
CA GLU A 164 45.27 -21.17 -20.25
C GLU A 164 46.11 -20.85 -21.50
N THR A 165 45.89 -19.69 -22.12
CA THR A 165 46.73 -19.21 -23.22
C THR A 165 48.19 -19.00 -22.81
N TYR A 166 48.46 -18.56 -21.59
CA TYR A 166 49.82 -18.42 -21.06
C TYR A 166 50.53 -19.77 -20.87
N PHE A 167 49.81 -20.80 -20.45
CA PHE A 167 50.35 -22.16 -20.31
C PHE A 167 50.63 -22.83 -21.65
N TYR A 168 49.74 -22.66 -22.65
CA TYR A 168 49.97 -23.19 -24.01
C TYR A 168 51.00 -22.39 -24.82
N ALA A 169 51.26 -21.12 -24.47
CA ALA A 169 52.30 -20.30 -25.09
C ALA A 169 53.69 -20.44 -24.44
N ARG A 170 53.83 -21.20 -23.34
CA ARG A 170 55.12 -21.43 -22.69
C ARG A 170 56.00 -22.32 -23.59
N PRO A 171 57.17 -21.84 -24.10
CA PRO A 171 58.06 -22.68 -24.87
C PRO A 171 58.56 -23.83 -23.99
N LYS A 172 58.52 -25.06 -24.49
CA LYS A 172 59.13 -26.21 -23.82
C LYS A 172 60.62 -25.89 -23.64
N ALA A 173 61.05 -25.67 -22.39
CA ALA A 173 62.46 -25.66 -22.06
C ALA A 173 63.00 -27.07 -22.33
N THR A 174 64.02 -27.16 -23.18
CA THR A 174 64.73 -28.39 -23.53
C THR A 174 65.40 -28.97 -22.29
N GLU A 175 64.79 -29.98 -21.69
CA GLU A 175 65.47 -30.90 -20.77
C GLU A 175 66.00 -32.09 -21.58
N ARG A 176 67.31 -32.35 -21.40
CA ARG A 176 68.04 -33.47 -22.00
C ARG A 176 67.45 -34.79 -21.52
N ALA A 177 67.28 -35.71 -22.46
CA ALA A 177 67.00 -37.11 -22.20
C ALA A 177 68.08 -37.70 -21.27
N VAL A 178 67.64 -38.28 -20.15
CA VAL A 178 68.38 -39.31 -19.41
C VAL A 178 67.37 -40.41 -19.12
N ASP A 179 67.66 -41.59 -19.67
CA ASP A 179 66.86 -42.80 -19.56
C ASP A 179 66.85 -43.35 -18.13
N GLY A 180 65.70 -43.90 -17.71
CA GLY A 180 65.59 -44.69 -16.47
C GLY A 180 64.14 -44.90 -16.00
N GLU A 181 63.52 -46.02 -16.38
CA GLU A 181 62.48 -46.69 -15.58
C GLU A 181 63.16 -47.53 -14.45
N PRO A 182 62.47 -48.08 -13.40
CA PRO A 182 61.02 -48.34 -13.24
C PRO A 182 60.41 -48.12 -11.82
N SER A 183 59.09 -48.41 -11.73
CA SER A 183 58.28 -48.85 -10.56
C SER A 183 58.04 -47.84 -9.42
N ASP A 184 56.86 -47.73 -8.79
CA ASP A 184 55.97 -48.76 -8.26
C ASP A 184 54.48 -48.42 -8.36
N ASN A 185 53.69 -49.49 -8.37
CA ASN A 185 52.25 -49.54 -8.14
C ASN A 185 51.86 -48.91 -6.80
N GLU A 186 50.71 -48.25 -6.77
CA GLU A 186 49.67 -48.63 -5.79
C GLU A 186 48.28 -48.36 -6.38
N VAL A 187 47.67 -49.46 -6.81
CA VAL A 187 46.22 -49.60 -6.98
C VAL A 187 45.65 -49.86 -5.59
N MET A 188 44.70 -49.05 -5.14
CA MET A 188 43.65 -49.53 -4.24
C MET A 188 42.29 -48.99 -4.68
N THR A 189 41.58 -49.89 -5.34
CA THR A 189 40.16 -49.83 -5.70
C THR A 189 39.30 -50.36 -4.56
N GLY A 190 38.08 -49.82 -4.45
CA GLY A 190 36.96 -50.40 -3.70
C GLY A 190 36.57 -49.54 -2.48
N TYR A 191 35.30 -49.31 -2.16
CA TYR A 191 34.05 -50.02 -2.48
C TYR A 191 32.87 -49.08 -2.17
N ASP A 192 31.73 -49.36 -2.78
CA ASP A 192 30.45 -48.69 -2.64
C ASP A 192 29.92 -48.61 -1.19
N THR A 193 29.21 -47.53 -0.87
CA THR A 193 28.04 -47.60 0.04
C THR A 193 26.98 -46.58 -0.37
N GLU A 194 25.81 -47.12 -0.67
CA GLU A 194 24.51 -46.47 -0.64
C GLU A 194 24.22 -45.85 0.75
N GLY A 195 23.36 -44.83 0.79
CA GLY A 195 22.64 -44.39 1.98
C GLY A 195 23.23 -43.18 2.70
N ASP A 196 22.62 -42.00 2.54
CA ASP A 196 21.54 -41.56 3.44
C ASP A 196 21.25 -40.08 3.17
N ALA A 197 20.00 -39.79 2.85
CA ALA A 197 19.51 -38.44 2.70
C ALA A 197 19.25 -37.88 4.10
N THR A 198 20.22 -37.15 4.65
CA THR A 198 19.99 -36.36 5.85
C THR A 198 19.10 -35.17 5.50
N ALA A 199 17.82 -35.34 5.80
CA ALA A 199 16.85 -34.26 5.90
C ALA A 199 17.39 -33.21 6.88
N VAL A 200 17.58 -31.99 6.39
CA VAL A 200 17.77 -30.83 7.26
C VAL A 200 16.39 -30.38 7.68
N ASP A 201 16.04 -30.67 8.93
CA ASP A 201 14.85 -30.17 9.62
C ASP A 201 14.78 -28.63 9.50
N VAL A 202 13.80 -28.16 8.74
CA VAL A 202 13.32 -26.78 8.82
C VAL A 202 12.37 -26.74 10.02
N PRO A 203 12.58 -25.86 11.02
CA PRO A 203 11.64 -25.75 12.12
C PRO A 203 10.31 -25.21 11.59
N VAL A 204 9.28 -26.07 11.62
CA VAL A 204 7.88 -25.67 11.52
C VAL A 204 7.60 -24.77 12.71
N ARG A 205 7.39 -23.47 12.45
CA ARG A 205 6.86 -22.56 13.47
C ARG A 205 5.39 -22.92 13.71
N ASP A 206 5.09 -23.13 14.98
CA ASP A 206 3.80 -23.49 15.53
C ASP A 206 2.68 -22.57 15.04
N VAL A 207 1.72 -23.15 14.31
CA VAL A 207 0.38 -22.59 14.10
C VAL A 207 -0.47 -22.98 15.31
N VAL A 208 -0.10 -22.49 16.49
CA VAL A 208 -0.94 -22.53 17.70
C VAL A 208 -0.58 -21.32 18.55
N ASN A 209 -1.12 -20.14 18.20
CA ASN A 209 -1.35 -19.07 19.19
C ASN A 209 -2.10 -17.83 18.67
N VAL A 210 -2.86 -17.89 17.58
CA VAL A 210 -3.69 -16.73 17.16
C VAL A 210 -5.08 -16.77 17.81
N GLU A 211 -5.63 -17.95 18.10
CA GLU A 211 -6.99 -18.07 18.66
C GLU A 211 -7.06 -17.83 20.18
N GLN A 212 -5.92 -17.87 20.89
CA GLN A 212 -5.90 -17.65 22.35
C GLN A 212 -5.70 -16.17 22.72
N GLU A 213 -5.10 -15.35 21.86
CA GLU A 213 -4.95 -13.90 22.08
C GLU A 213 -6.25 -13.12 21.79
N GLU A 214 -7.04 -13.53 20.78
CA GLU A 214 -8.34 -12.87 20.50
C GLU A 214 -9.41 -13.11 21.58
N LYS A 215 -9.29 -14.20 22.34
CA LYS A 215 -10.23 -14.51 23.43
C LYS A 215 -9.96 -13.69 24.70
N ASN A 216 -8.69 -13.42 24.99
CA ASN A 216 -8.29 -12.61 26.14
C ASN A 216 -8.50 -11.11 25.91
N GLN A 217 -8.54 -10.64 24.65
CA GLN A 217 -8.85 -9.24 24.34
C GLN A 217 -10.36 -8.95 24.46
N LYS A 218 -11.24 -9.91 24.13
CA LYS A 218 -12.69 -9.76 24.26
C LYS A 218 -13.20 -9.80 25.70
N GLU A 219 -12.57 -10.58 26.58
CA GLU A 219 -12.91 -10.59 28.01
C GLU A 219 -12.46 -9.33 28.77
N ALA A 220 -11.56 -8.50 28.19
CA ALA A 220 -11.12 -7.24 28.79
C ALA A 220 -12.05 -6.05 28.48
N GLU A 221 -12.80 -6.08 27.37
CA GLU A 221 -13.76 -5.02 27.01
C GLU A 221 -15.11 -5.19 27.74
N GLU A 222 -15.57 -6.43 27.98
CA GLU A 222 -16.85 -6.71 28.66
C GLU A 222 -16.85 -6.32 30.16
N VAL A 223 -15.67 -6.20 30.78
CA VAL A 223 -15.54 -5.75 32.19
C VAL A 223 -15.66 -4.22 32.30
N THR A 224 -15.35 -3.45 31.25
CA THR A 224 -15.39 -1.97 31.29
C THR A 224 -16.76 -1.37 30.98
N GLU A 225 -17.65 -2.11 30.31
CA GLU A 225 -19.02 -1.66 30.01
C GLU A 225 -19.98 -1.81 31.20
N ASN A 226 -19.69 -2.74 32.13
CA ASN A 226 -20.55 -2.98 33.29
C ASN A 226 -20.36 -1.96 34.43
N ASP A 227 -19.18 -1.32 34.54
CA ASP A 227 -18.93 -0.28 35.55
C ASP A 227 -19.62 1.06 35.21
N CYS A 228 -19.87 1.37 33.94
CA CYS A 228 -20.56 2.61 33.54
C CYS A 228 -22.08 2.56 33.75
N CYS A 229 -22.67 1.36 33.89
CA CYS A 229 -24.12 1.19 34.07
C CYS A 229 -24.59 1.21 35.54
N GLU A 230 -23.68 1.08 36.51
CA GLU A 230 -24.06 1.16 37.94
C GLU A 230 -24.14 2.60 38.45
N ASP A 231 -23.35 3.53 37.91
CA ASP A 231 -23.37 4.94 38.35
C ASP A 231 -24.65 5.69 37.93
N LEU A 232 -25.27 5.31 36.81
CA LEU A 232 -26.52 5.93 36.33
C LEU A 232 -27.78 5.47 37.09
N LYS A 233 -27.73 4.37 37.85
CA LYS A 233 -28.87 3.90 38.66
C LYS A 233 -28.94 4.59 40.03
N ASN A 234 -27.86 5.21 40.48
CA ASN A 234 -27.75 5.80 41.82
C ASN A 234 -28.19 7.27 41.86
N GLU A 235 -28.27 7.95 40.71
CA GLU A 235 -28.77 9.34 40.63
C GLU A 235 -30.29 9.45 40.45
N THR A 236 -31.00 8.36 40.14
CA THR A 236 -32.47 8.41 39.92
C THR A 236 -33.29 8.07 41.17
N THR A 237 -32.65 7.77 42.31
CA THR A 237 -33.35 7.42 43.57
C THR A 237 -33.26 8.49 44.67
N ASN A 238 -32.56 9.60 44.42
CA ASN A 238 -32.52 10.77 45.30
C ASN A 238 -33.04 12.02 44.58
N SER A 239 -34.34 12.05 44.26
CA SER A 239 -35.06 13.29 44.05
C SER A 239 -36.54 13.17 44.42
#